data_AF-A0A8S2HNY9-F1
#
_entry.id   AF-A0A8S2HNY9-F1
#
_cell.length_a   1.000
_cell.length_b   1.000
_cell.length_c   1.000
_cell.angle_alpha   90.00
_cell.angle_beta   90.00
_cell.angle_gamma   90.00
#
_symmetry.space_group_name_H-M   'P 1'
#
loop_
_entity.id
_entity.type
_entity.pdbx_description
1 polymer ?
#
loop_
_entity_poly.entity_id
_entity_poly.type
_entity_poly.pdbx_seq_one_letter_code
_entity_poly.pdbx_strand_id
1 'polypeptide(L)'
;MADRFAWTDGQLHMGEIIIATQTGVSIQDGPEKTAYQKGTITLTSHRFLWKDNTSQIELPLSYIVYAEKKDASLTSKAKIVSIVSSVQAPKRSGPFISSRYNEIQFEFKDGGCNEFLRLVQDELVKKRWLLEPIRPSASTSGREHRGISSIEQNMHHQLNVQHQSISGAFQDLNKLMEQAKDMVYVSKAISAKIQEKRSDLSSDETIRFRSYLLSLGIDNPITKESAGSKYHIELAKELATVLQKALKDTNGIMTLSDAYCRINRARGFE
;
A
#
# COMPACT_ATOMS: atom_id res chain seq x y z
N MET A 1 7.29 10.76 6.48
CA MET A 1 7.04 11.13 5.08
C MET A 1 5.64 11.63 5.06
N ALA A 2 5.41 12.69 5.83
CA ALA A 2 4.23 13.51 5.74
C ALA A 2 4.26 14.42 4.51
N ASP A 3 5.40 14.53 3.81
CA ASP A 3 5.58 15.20 2.50
C ASP A 3 4.79 14.55 1.35
N ARG A 4 3.98 13.54 1.66
CA ARG A 4 3.02 12.88 0.79
C ARG A 4 1.63 13.52 0.85
N PHE A 5 1.37 14.34 1.87
CA PHE A 5 0.15 15.15 1.92
C PHE A 5 0.23 16.28 0.91
N ALA A 6 -0.87 16.54 0.21
CA ALA A 6 -1.02 17.70 -0.67
C ALA A 6 -2.12 18.62 -0.14
N TRP A 7 -2.05 19.91 -0.48
CA TRP A 7 -3.16 20.83 -0.26
C TRP A 7 -4.34 20.46 -1.18
N THR A 8 -5.56 20.59 -0.68
CA THR A 8 -6.76 20.21 -1.43
C THR A 8 -7.93 21.16 -1.15
N ASP A 9 -8.78 21.38 -2.15
CA ASP A 9 -10.06 22.08 -2.01
C ASP A 9 -11.14 21.19 -1.38
N GLY A 10 -10.86 19.89 -1.25
CA GLY A 10 -11.70 18.89 -0.58
C GLY A 10 -12.95 18.53 -1.37
N GLN A 11 -13.04 18.95 -2.63
CA GLN A 11 -14.10 18.51 -3.52
C GLN A 11 -13.87 17.07 -3.93
N LEU A 12 -14.92 16.25 -3.88
CA LEU A 12 -14.84 14.85 -4.32
C LEU A 12 -14.65 14.78 -5.84
N HIS A 13 -13.76 13.90 -6.26
CA HIS A 13 -13.58 13.57 -7.67
C HIS A 13 -14.78 12.78 -8.21
N MET A 14 -14.94 12.76 -9.53
CA MET A 14 -16.01 11.99 -10.18
C MET A 14 -15.89 10.50 -9.83
N GLY A 15 -16.96 9.91 -9.26
CA GLY A 15 -16.96 8.51 -8.81
C GLY A 15 -16.27 8.28 -7.46
N GLU A 16 -15.75 9.32 -6.81
CA GLU A 16 -15.26 9.25 -5.44
C GLU A 16 -16.43 9.30 -4.46
N ILE A 17 -16.48 8.34 -3.54
CA ILE A 17 -17.51 8.27 -2.50
C ILE A 17 -16.89 8.38 -1.12
N ILE A 18 -17.63 8.97 -0.18
CA ILE A 18 -17.26 9.01 1.24
C ILE A 18 -17.61 7.67 1.87
N ILE A 19 -16.66 7.11 2.63
CA ILE A 19 -16.81 5.84 3.33
C ILE A 19 -17.04 6.10 4.83
N ALA A 20 -16.24 6.98 5.42
CA ALA A 20 -16.36 7.31 6.84
C ALA A 20 -15.75 8.67 7.16
N THR A 21 -16.23 9.28 8.24
CA THR A 21 -15.72 10.54 8.77
C THR A 21 -15.53 10.41 10.28
N GLN A 22 -14.41 10.90 10.79
CA GLN A 22 -14.09 10.85 12.21
C GLN A 22 -13.48 12.18 12.68
N THR A 23 -14.02 12.74 13.76
CA THR A 23 -13.52 13.95 14.42
C THR A 23 -12.47 13.63 15.47
N GLY A 24 -11.73 14.66 15.91
CA GLY A 24 -10.75 14.53 16.98
C GLY A 24 -9.50 13.78 16.58
N VAL A 25 -9.15 13.80 15.29
CA VAL A 25 -8.01 13.07 14.73
C VAL A 25 -6.84 14.02 14.50
N SER A 26 -5.68 13.65 15.03
CA SER A 26 -4.43 14.40 14.88
C SER A 26 -3.45 13.62 14.00
N ILE A 27 -2.60 14.33 13.27
CA ILE A 27 -1.60 13.71 12.39
C ILE A 27 -0.23 13.78 13.04
N GLN A 28 0.51 12.68 12.98
CA GLN A 28 1.89 12.55 13.43
C GLN A 28 2.74 12.04 12.26
N ASP A 29 3.97 12.52 12.17
CA ASP A 29 4.96 12.09 11.19
C ASP A 29 5.93 11.13 11.87
N GLY A 30 5.75 9.83 11.65
CA GLY A 30 6.30 8.81 12.53
C GLY A 30 5.90 9.08 14.00
N PRO A 31 6.84 9.13 14.94
CA PRO A 31 6.57 9.44 16.34
C PRO A 31 6.44 10.95 16.64
N GLU A 32 6.68 11.82 15.65
CA GLU A 32 6.73 13.27 15.86
C GLU A 32 5.35 13.92 15.69
N LYS A 33 4.97 14.79 16.62
CA LYS A 33 3.72 15.55 16.53
C LYS A 33 3.83 16.61 15.45
N THR A 34 2.79 16.72 14.62
CA THR A 34 2.67 17.80 13.63
C THR A 34 1.76 18.92 14.13
N ALA A 35 1.70 20.03 13.39
CA ALA A 35 0.76 21.13 13.64
C ALA A 35 -0.72 20.74 13.44
N TYR A 36 -1.00 19.63 12.76
CA TYR A 36 -2.35 19.18 12.41
C TYR A 36 -2.96 18.38 13.55
N GLN A 37 -3.62 19.09 14.47
CA GLN A 37 -4.15 18.52 15.71
C GLN A 37 -5.68 18.69 15.77
N LYS A 38 -6.38 17.69 16.31
CA LYS A 38 -7.84 17.71 16.57
C LYS A 38 -8.70 18.08 15.34
N GLY A 39 -8.31 17.64 14.16
CA GLY A 39 -9.11 17.85 12.95
C GLY A 39 -10.15 16.76 12.73
N THR A 40 -10.78 16.83 11.56
CA THR A 40 -11.69 15.82 11.04
C THR A 40 -11.02 15.09 9.89
N ILE A 41 -10.92 13.77 9.99
CA ILE A 41 -10.47 12.92 8.89
C ILE A 41 -11.66 12.28 8.19
N THR A 42 -11.66 12.28 6.87
CA THR A 42 -12.64 11.62 6.01
C THR A 42 -11.91 10.61 5.16
N LEU A 43 -12.33 9.35 5.23
CA LEU A 43 -11.92 8.29 4.31
C LEU A 43 -12.88 8.30 3.13
N THR A 44 -12.34 8.45 1.93
CA THR A 44 -13.07 8.24 0.67
C THR A 44 -12.60 6.96 0.00
N SER A 45 -13.23 6.59 -1.11
CA SER A 45 -12.74 5.48 -1.95
C SER A 45 -11.39 5.74 -2.62
N HIS A 46 -10.83 6.96 -2.50
CA HIS A 46 -9.60 7.35 -3.20
C HIS A 46 -8.50 7.92 -2.31
N ARG A 47 -8.84 8.57 -1.21
CA ARG A 47 -7.88 9.31 -0.38
C ARG A 47 -8.40 9.49 1.04
N PHE A 48 -7.48 9.83 1.92
CA PHE A 48 -7.81 10.52 3.16
C PHE A 48 -7.91 12.01 2.89
N LEU A 49 -8.95 12.64 3.41
CA LEU A 49 -9.07 14.09 3.50
C LEU A 49 -9.03 14.46 4.98
N TRP A 50 -8.07 15.28 5.37
CA TRP A 50 -8.02 15.83 6.72
C TRP A 50 -8.27 17.32 6.65
N LYS A 51 -9.11 17.83 7.56
CA LYS A 51 -9.39 19.26 7.67
C LYS A 51 -9.50 19.74 9.10
N ASP A 52 -9.06 20.96 9.31
CA ASP A 52 -9.41 21.79 10.46
C ASP A 52 -9.93 23.16 10.00
N ASN A 53 -9.96 24.15 10.89
CA ASN A 53 -10.44 25.49 10.58
C ASN A 53 -9.49 26.29 9.66
N THR A 54 -8.26 25.82 9.47
CA THR A 54 -7.17 26.56 8.82
C THR A 54 -6.61 25.86 7.59
N SER A 55 -6.70 24.54 7.56
CA SER A 55 -5.93 23.69 6.67
C SER A 55 -6.79 22.53 6.20
N GLN A 56 -6.65 22.21 4.91
CA GLN A 56 -7.27 21.05 4.32
C GLN A 56 -6.28 20.34 3.41
N ILE A 57 -6.03 19.08 3.73
CA ILE A 57 -4.94 18.31 3.17
C ILE A 57 -5.43 16.91 2.78
N GLU A 58 -4.82 16.35 1.75
CA GLU A 58 -5.16 15.02 1.23
C GLU A 58 -3.98 14.06 1.26
N LEU A 59 -4.27 12.77 1.43
CA LEU A 59 -3.33 11.68 1.25
C LEU A 59 -3.98 10.57 0.40
N PRO A 60 -3.55 10.40 -0.87
CA PRO A 60 -4.07 9.34 -1.74
C PRO A 60 -3.89 7.94 -1.15
N LEU A 61 -4.94 7.11 -1.24
CA LEU A 61 -4.89 5.71 -0.81
C LEU A 61 -3.94 4.89 -1.68
N SER A 62 -3.71 5.30 -2.93
CA SER A 62 -2.72 4.70 -3.83
C SER A 62 -1.30 4.72 -3.29
N TYR A 63 -0.99 5.60 -2.34
CA TYR A 63 0.33 5.66 -1.72
C TYR A 63 0.45 4.72 -0.52
N ILE A 64 -0.65 4.18 -0.04
CA ILE A 64 -0.70 3.40 1.20
C ILE A 64 -0.43 1.93 0.92
N VAL A 65 0.59 1.40 1.59
CA VAL A 65 0.97 -0.02 1.51
C VAL A 65 0.13 -0.85 2.48
N TYR A 66 0.03 -0.39 3.73
CA TYR A 66 -0.80 -1.04 4.75
C TYR A 66 -1.17 -0.05 5.85
N ALA A 67 -2.19 -0.42 6.64
CA ALA A 67 -2.62 0.31 7.83
C ALA A 67 -2.79 -0.66 9.01
N GLU A 68 -2.24 -0.30 10.17
CA GLU A 68 -2.31 -1.10 11.39
C GLU A 68 -2.64 -0.23 12.61
N LYS A 69 -3.17 -0.86 13.66
CA LYS A 69 -3.35 -0.21 14.95
C LYS A 69 -2.07 -0.37 15.76
N LYS A 70 -1.56 0.74 16.29
CA LYS A 70 -0.58 0.72 17.38
C LYS A 70 -1.28 1.18 18.66
N ASP A 71 -1.07 0.43 19.73
CA ASP A 71 -1.47 0.91 21.05
C ASP A 71 -0.52 2.05 21.42
N ALA A 72 -1.09 3.19 21.83
CA ALA A 72 -0.27 4.30 22.28
C ALA A 72 0.46 3.89 23.57
N SER A 73 1.59 4.56 23.82
CA SER A 73 2.43 4.35 25.00
C SER A 73 1.60 4.31 26.30
N LEU A 74 2.07 3.62 27.35
CA LEU A 74 1.33 3.32 28.60
C LEU A 74 0.64 4.53 29.27
N THR A 75 0.99 5.75 28.89
CA THR A 75 0.45 7.01 29.41
C THR A 75 -0.65 7.66 28.56
N SER A 76 -0.95 7.15 27.36
CA SER A 76 -1.93 7.76 26.44
C SER A 76 -3.17 6.89 26.24
N LYS A 77 -4.36 7.51 26.35
CA LYS A 77 -5.66 6.88 26.02
C LYS A 77 -5.99 6.94 24.53
N ALA A 78 -5.20 7.66 23.74
CA ALA A 78 -5.44 7.79 22.31
C ALA A 78 -5.06 6.50 21.58
N LYS A 79 -5.78 6.16 20.51
CA LYS A 79 -5.44 5.02 19.65
C LYS A 79 -4.76 5.54 18.39
N ILE A 80 -3.74 4.83 17.91
CA ILE A 80 -2.95 5.26 16.77
C ILE A 80 -3.19 4.30 15.61
N VAL A 81 -3.54 4.85 14.44
CA VAL A 81 -3.47 4.13 13.17
C VAL A 81 -2.18 4.52 12.48
N SER A 82 -1.30 3.55 12.35
CA SER A 82 -0.04 3.67 11.62
C SER A 82 -0.26 3.29 10.17
N ILE A 83 0.23 4.13 9.27
CA ILE A 83 0.11 3.98 7.84
C ILE A 83 1.50 4.08 7.23
N VAL A 84 1.88 3.05 6.48
CA VAL A 84 3.13 3.05 5.73
C VAL A 84 2.86 3.41 4.28
N SER A 85 3.61 4.39 3.79
CA SER A 85 3.45 4.96 2.46
C SER A 85 4.66 4.67 1.57
N SER A 86 4.44 4.54 0.26
CA SER A 86 5.51 4.35 -0.72
C SER A 86 6.31 5.63 -1.00
N VAL A 87 7.61 5.48 -1.27
CA VAL A 87 8.57 6.58 -1.50
C VAL A 87 8.34 7.30 -2.84
N GLN A 88 7.67 6.66 -3.81
CA GLN A 88 7.58 7.15 -5.20
C GLN A 88 6.47 8.17 -5.49
N ALA A 89 5.79 8.73 -4.48
CA ALA A 89 4.74 9.71 -4.77
C ALA A 89 5.32 10.98 -5.43
N PRO A 90 4.74 11.49 -6.54
CA PRO A 90 5.16 12.77 -7.12
C PRO A 90 4.96 13.89 -6.09
N LYS A 91 6.01 14.69 -5.86
CA LYS A 91 5.96 15.87 -4.97
C LYS A 91 4.91 16.85 -5.48
N ARG A 92 3.72 16.83 -4.87
CA ARG A 92 2.69 17.87 -5.02
C ARG A 92 2.90 18.92 -3.91
N SER A 93 2.50 20.16 -4.16
CA SER A 93 2.57 21.22 -3.15
C SER A 93 1.79 20.80 -1.90
N GLY A 94 2.48 20.73 -0.78
CA GLY A 94 1.96 20.14 0.43
C GLY A 94 2.51 20.77 1.70
N PRO A 95 1.85 20.54 2.84
CA PRO A 95 2.21 21.13 4.13
C PRO A 95 3.57 20.68 4.68
N PHE A 96 4.13 19.59 4.17
CA PHE A 96 5.37 19.00 4.66
C PHE A 96 6.41 19.02 3.54
N ILE A 97 7.56 19.65 3.81
CA ILE A 97 8.61 19.89 2.81
C ILE A 97 9.48 18.64 2.56
N SER A 98 9.71 17.88 3.63
CA SER A 98 10.46 16.63 3.63
C SER A 98 10.17 15.90 4.92
N SER A 99 10.26 14.57 4.92
CA SER A 99 10.27 13.84 6.17
C SER A 99 11.14 12.59 6.12
N ARG A 100 11.64 12.22 7.30
CA ARG A 100 12.61 11.14 7.53
C ARG A 100 11.97 9.77 7.78
N TYR A 101 10.66 9.72 8.07
CA TYR A 101 9.96 8.48 8.43
C TYR A 101 9.19 7.89 7.25
N ASN A 102 8.99 6.57 7.13
CA ASN A 102 8.08 6.00 6.12
C ASN A 102 6.63 5.88 6.62
N GLU A 103 6.39 6.35 7.83
CA GLU A 103 5.19 6.09 8.61
C GLU A 103 4.46 7.41 8.90
N ILE A 104 3.15 7.43 8.71
CA ILE A 104 2.24 8.48 9.17
C ILE A 104 1.33 7.87 10.22
N GLN A 105 1.08 8.60 11.29
CA GLN A 105 0.24 8.14 12.39
C GLN A 105 -0.98 9.05 12.55
N PHE A 106 -2.17 8.46 12.53
CA PHE A 106 -3.41 9.14 12.90
C PHE A 106 -3.76 8.82 14.35
N GLU A 107 -3.75 9.84 15.19
CA GLU A 107 -4.06 9.76 16.61
C GLU A 107 -5.53 10.12 16.84
N PHE A 108 -6.32 9.15 17.32
CA PHE A 108 -7.75 9.29 17.59
C PHE A 108 -8.00 9.59 19.07
N LYS A 109 -8.56 10.77 19.37
CA LYS A 109 -8.86 11.20 20.75
C LYS A 109 -10.30 10.94 21.16
N ASP A 110 -11.23 10.94 20.19
CA ASP A 110 -12.67 10.87 20.44
C ASP A 110 -13.28 9.46 20.17
N GLY A 111 -12.43 8.43 20.05
CA GLY A 111 -12.87 7.07 19.72
C GLY A 111 -12.89 6.78 18.21
N GLY A 112 -13.69 5.82 17.77
CA GLY A 112 -13.86 5.46 16.35
C GLY A 112 -12.69 4.74 15.66
N CYS A 113 -11.50 4.71 16.28
CA CYS A 113 -10.27 4.18 15.67
C CYS A 113 -10.40 2.74 15.11
N ASN A 114 -11.00 1.81 15.86
CA ASN A 114 -11.08 0.41 15.43
C ASN A 114 -11.98 0.25 14.18
N GLU A 115 -13.12 0.95 14.17
CA GLU A 115 -14.05 0.92 13.04
C GLU A 115 -13.45 1.63 11.82
N PHE A 116 -12.84 2.79 12.03
CA PHE A 116 -12.16 3.53 10.98
C PHE A 116 -11.04 2.71 10.36
N LEU A 117 -10.18 2.06 11.17
CA LEU A 117 -9.13 1.18 10.67
C LEU A 117 -9.67 0.01 9.85
N ARG A 118 -10.77 -0.62 10.30
CA ARG A 118 -11.40 -1.72 9.57
C ARG A 118 -11.86 -1.26 8.17
N LEU A 119 -12.45 -0.07 8.09
CA LEU A 119 -12.89 0.51 6.81
C LEU A 119 -11.72 0.89 5.91
N VAL A 120 -10.63 1.40 6.49
CA VAL A 120 -9.38 1.64 5.74
C VAL A 120 -8.86 0.33 5.15
N GLN A 121 -8.74 -0.72 5.95
CA GLN A 121 -8.23 -2.02 5.49
C GLN A 121 -9.10 -2.62 4.39
N ASP A 122 -10.43 -2.53 4.53
CA ASP A 122 -11.37 -2.94 3.49
C ASP A 122 -11.18 -2.14 2.18
N GLU A 123 -10.97 -0.83 2.28
CA GLU A 123 -10.72 0.00 1.11
C GLU A 123 -9.37 -0.29 0.46
N LEU A 124 -8.34 -0.61 1.26
CA LEU A 124 -7.04 -1.02 0.76
C LEU A 124 -7.08 -2.36 0.00
N VAL A 125 -7.99 -3.25 0.37
CA VAL A 125 -8.24 -4.51 -0.36
C VAL A 125 -9.02 -4.24 -1.65
N LYS A 126 -10.05 -3.38 -1.61
CA LYS A 126 -10.89 -3.07 -2.78
C LYS A 126 -10.18 -2.24 -3.85
N LYS A 127 -9.21 -1.41 -3.47
CA LYS A 127 -8.43 -0.54 -4.36
C LYS A 127 -9.29 0.23 -5.38
N ARG A 128 -10.43 0.78 -4.94
CA ARG A 128 -11.42 1.41 -5.84
C ARG A 128 -10.86 2.59 -6.63
N TRP A 129 -9.79 3.20 -6.16
CA TRP A 129 -9.05 4.25 -6.87
C TRP A 129 -8.33 3.80 -8.15
N LEU A 130 -8.22 2.49 -8.39
CA LEU A 130 -7.68 1.94 -9.65
C LEU A 130 -8.76 1.76 -10.72
N LEU A 131 -10.04 1.86 -10.35
CA LEU A 131 -11.14 1.74 -11.30
C LEU A 131 -11.28 3.09 -12.02
N GLU A 132 -11.02 3.11 -13.32
CA GLU A 132 -11.23 4.33 -14.11
C GLU A 132 -12.73 4.70 -14.13
N PRO A 133 -13.09 5.98 -13.88
CA PRO A 133 -14.45 6.43 -14.13
C PRO A 133 -14.71 6.41 -15.64
N ILE A 134 -15.65 5.57 -16.07
CA ILE A 134 -16.06 5.48 -17.48
C ILE A 134 -16.63 6.83 -17.90
N ARG A 135 -15.89 7.60 -18.72
CA ARG A 135 -16.38 8.85 -19.31
C ARG A 135 -17.35 8.50 -20.45
N PRO A 136 -18.63 8.93 -20.41
CA PRO A 136 -19.46 8.82 -21.58
C PRO A 136 -18.95 9.80 -22.64
N SER A 137 -18.55 9.28 -23.80
CA SER A 137 -18.28 10.08 -25.00
C SER A 137 -19.56 10.83 -25.39
N ALA A 138 -19.54 12.16 -25.30
CA ALA A 138 -20.67 13.00 -25.65
C ALA A 138 -20.93 12.94 -27.16
N SER A 139 -22.04 12.34 -27.57
CA SER A 139 -22.64 12.57 -28.89
C SER A 139 -23.59 13.76 -28.82
N THR A 140 -23.21 14.83 -29.50
CA THR A 140 -24.01 15.99 -29.88
C THR A 140 -25.32 15.59 -30.55
N SER A 141 -26.47 16.02 -30.01
CA SER A 141 -27.69 16.31 -30.78
C SER A 141 -28.81 16.87 -29.89
N GLY A 142 -29.38 18.00 -30.31
CA GLY A 142 -30.82 18.25 -30.18
C GLY A 142 -31.34 18.88 -28.88
N ARG A 143 -31.64 20.17 -28.95
CA ARG A 143 -32.63 20.84 -28.10
C ARG A 143 -33.97 20.09 -28.13
N GLU A 144 -34.59 19.85 -26.98
CA GLU A 144 -35.96 20.33 -26.71
C GLU A 144 -36.37 20.07 -25.25
N HIS A 145 -37.04 21.06 -24.69
CA HIS A 145 -37.53 21.13 -23.32
C HIS A 145 -38.85 20.35 -23.20
N ARG A 146 -38.92 19.31 -22.36
CA ARG A 146 -40.22 18.76 -21.88
C ARG A 146 -40.03 17.83 -20.65
N GLY A 147 -40.42 18.33 -19.47
CA GLY A 147 -40.88 17.57 -18.30
C GLY A 147 -39.84 16.85 -17.42
N ILE A 148 -39.68 17.31 -16.17
CA ILE A 148 -38.83 16.70 -15.10
C ILE A 148 -39.19 15.22 -14.84
N SER A 149 -40.42 14.80 -15.12
CA SER A 149 -40.90 13.43 -14.87
C SER A 149 -40.32 12.37 -15.84
N SER A 150 -39.99 12.72 -17.09
CA SER A 150 -39.37 11.76 -18.04
C SER A 150 -37.88 11.58 -17.81
N ILE A 151 -37.19 12.58 -17.24
CA ILE A 151 -35.79 12.45 -16.83
C ILE A 151 -35.68 11.47 -15.66
N GLU A 152 -36.58 11.53 -14.69
CA GLU A 152 -36.55 10.66 -13.51
C GLU A 152 -36.77 9.18 -13.88
N GLN A 153 -37.72 8.90 -14.79
CA GLN A 153 -37.97 7.53 -15.25
C GLN A 153 -36.84 6.98 -16.13
N ASN A 154 -36.27 7.80 -17.03
CA ASN A 154 -35.15 7.37 -17.86
C ASN A 154 -33.86 7.21 -17.03
N MET A 155 -33.68 8.02 -15.97
CA MET A 155 -32.57 7.90 -15.02
C MET A 155 -32.69 6.62 -14.19
N HIS A 156 -33.88 6.30 -13.66
CA HIS A 156 -34.10 5.04 -12.93
C HIS A 156 -33.93 3.81 -13.84
N HIS A 157 -34.41 3.89 -15.08
CA HIS A 157 -34.25 2.79 -16.03
C HIS A 157 -32.78 2.60 -16.45
N GLN A 158 -32.05 3.70 -16.69
CA GLN A 158 -30.61 3.66 -16.96
C GLN A 158 -29.81 3.16 -15.75
N LEU A 159 -30.15 3.54 -14.53
CA LEU A 159 -29.52 3.01 -13.31
C LEU A 159 -29.73 1.50 -13.18
N ASN A 160 -30.92 0.99 -13.46
CA ASN A 160 -31.20 -0.44 -13.38
C ASN A 160 -30.48 -1.25 -14.48
N VAL A 161 -30.43 -0.74 -15.71
CA VAL A 161 -29.69 -1.36 -16.82
C VAL A 161 -28.17 -1.30 -16.57
N GLN A 162 -27.67 -0.18 -16.02
CA GLN A 162 -26.29 -0.09 -15.56
C GLN A 162 -26.00 -1.08 -14.43
N HIS A 163 -26.87 -1.20 -13.41
CA HIS A 163 -26.69 -2.16 -12.32
C HIS A 163 -26.67 -3.62 -12.80
N GLN A 164 -27.51 -3.98 -13.77
CA GLN A 164 -27.50 -5.33 -14.35
C GLN A 164 -26.23 -5.60 -15.17
N SER A 165 -25.80 -4.65 -16.00
CA SER A 165 -24.55 -4.78 -16.78
C SER A 165 -23.31 -4.79 -15.87
N ILE A 166 -23.33 -4.01 -14.78
CA ILE A 166 -22.28 -3.93 -13.77
C ILE A 166 -22.19 -5.25 -12.98
N SER A 167 -23.35 -5.78 -12.54
CA SER A 167 -23.37 -7.07 -11.83
C SER A 167 -22.88 -8.22 -12.72
N GLY A 168 -23.24 -8.23 -14.01
CA GLY A 168 -22.74 -9.22 -14.98
C GLY A 168 -21.23 -9.12 -15.21
N ALA A 169 -20.69 -7.90 -15.33
CA ALA A 169 -19.25 -7.67 -15.50
C ALA A 169 -18.44 -8.00 -14.23
N PHE A 170 -18.97 -7.73 -13.03
CA PHE A 170 -18.33 -8.15 -11.77
C PHE A 170 -18.40 -9.66 -11.55
N GLN A 171 -19.44 -10.34 -12.05
CA GLN A 171 -19.50 -11.79 -12.06
C GLN A 171 -18.40 -12.38 -12.96
N ASP A 172 -18.13 -11.75 -14.10
CA ASP A 172 -17.09 -12.19 -15.02
C ASP A 172 -15.68 -11.91 -14.47
N LEU A 173 -15.46 -10.76 -13.81
CA LEU A 173 -14.19 -10.51 -13.09
C LEU A 173 -13.98 -11.47 -11.92
N ASN A 174 -15.03 -11.80 -11.15
CA ASN A 174 -14.94 -12.81 -10.10
C ASN A 174 -14.61 -14.18 -10.68
N LYS A 175 -15.20 -14.54 -11.83
CA LYS A 175 -14.90 -15.79 -12.54
C LYS A 175 -13.47 -15.80 -13.09
N LEU A 176 -12.97 -14.66 -13.57
CA LEU A 176 -11.59 -14.51 -14.05
C LEU A 176 -10.59 -14.54 -12.89
N MET A 177 -10.94 -13.96 -11.74
CA MET A 177 -10.20 -14.10 -10.48
C MET A 177 -10.21 -15.54 -9.95
N GLU A 178 -11.32 -16.26 -10.10
CA GLU A 178 -11.46 -17.67 -9.73
C GLU A 178 -10.59 -18.55 -10.62
N GLN A 179 -10.58 -18.31 -11.94
CA GLN A 179 -9.67 -18.98 -12.88
C GLN A 179 -8.19 -18.61 -12.64
N ALA A 180 -7.91 -17.38 -12.24
CA ALA A 180 -6.56 -16.96 -11.87
C ALA A 180 -6.09 -17.59 -10.56
N LYS A 181 -6.99 -17.88 -9.60
CA LYS A 181 -6.63 -18.60 -8.36
C LYS A 181 -6.10 -19.99 -8.65
N ASP A 182 -6.69 -20.70 -9.62
CA ASP A 182 -6.22 -22.03 -10.01
C ASP A 182 -4.83 -21.96 -10.65
N MET A 183 -4.59 -20.98 -11.52
CA MET A 183 -3.27 -20.77 -12.13
C MET A 183 -2.20 -20.34 -11.12
N VAL A 184 -2.56 -19.51 -10.13
CA VAL A 184 -1.68 -19.11 -9.02
C VAL A 184 -1.42 -20.28 -8.08
N TYR A 185 -2.42 -21.12 -7.81
CA TYR A 185 -2.27 -22.35 -7.02
C TYR A 185 -1.33 -23.34 -7.72
N VAL A 186 -1.50 -23.56 -9.02
CA VAL A 186 -0.60 -24.39 -9.83
C VAL A 186 0.83 -23.81 -9.80
N SER A 187 1.00 -22.51 -9.93
CA SER A 187 2.30 -21.85 -9.86
C SER A 187 2.98 -22.02 -8.48
N LYS A 188 2.20 -21.94 -7.39
CA LYS A 188 2.68 -22.20 -6.02
C LYS A 188 3.01 -23.69 -5.81
N ALA A 189 2.18 -24.59 -6.31
CA ALA A 189 2.40 -26.04 -6.22
C ALA A 189 3.64 -26.47 -7.02
N ILE A 190 3.85 -25.91 -8.21
CA ILE A 190 5.07 -26.12 -9.02
C ILE A 190 6.29 -25.55 -8.29
N SER A 191 6.19 -24.36 -7.70
CA SER A 191 7.28 -23.75 -6.92
C SER A 191 7.68 -24.63 -5.73
N ALA A 192 6.70 -25.18 -5.00
CA ALA A 192 6.94 -26.10 -3.89
C ALA A 192 7.56 -27.43 -4.37
N LYS A 193 7.11 -27.97 -5.51
CA LYS A 193 7.62 -29.23 -6.07
C LYS A 193 9.05 -29.09 -6.63
N ILE A 194 9.39 -27.94 -7.18
CA ILE A 194 10.76 -27.57 -7.61
C ILE A 194 11.68 -27.40 -6.39
N GLN A 195 11.16 -26.84 -5.29
CA GLN A 195 11.89 -26.72 -4.03
C GLN A 195 12.21 -28.08 -3.40
N GLU A 196 11.32 -29.06 -3.56
CA GLU A 196 11.52 -30.45 -3.11
C GLU A 196 12.54 -31.20 -3.99
N LYS A 197 12.55 -30.95 -5.32
CA LYS A 197 13.47 -31.57 -6.30
C LYS A 197 14.76 -30.77 -6.57
N ARG A 198 15.17 -29.89 -5.65
CA ARG A 198 16.27 -28.91 -5.83
C ARG A 198 17.66 -29.52 -6.11
N SER A 199 17.80 -30.85 -6.06
CA SER A 199 19.04 -31.57 -6.38
C SER A 199 19.22 -31.91 -7.86
N ASP A 200 18.19 -31.72 -8.71
CA ASP A 200 18.17 -32.27 -10.08
C ASP A 200 17.91 -31.23 -11.18
N LEU A 201 17.91 -29.93 -10.85
CA LEU A 201 17.58 -28.84 -11.79
C LEU A 201 18.78 -27.92 -12.03
N SER A 202 18.98 -27.55 -13.31
CA SER A 202 20.05 -26.65 -13.73
C SER A 202 19.82 -25.22 -13.19
N SER A 203 20.91 -24.55 -12.81
CA SER A 203 20.90 -23.19 -12.26
C SER A 203 20.15 -22.20 -13.17
N ASP A 204 20.21 -22.40 -14.48
CA ASP A 204 19.61 -21.49 -15.47
C ASP A 204 18.08 -21.59 -15.55
N GLU A 205 17.51 -22.79 -15.37
CA GLU A 205 16.05 -22.98 -15.30
C GLU A 205 15.48 -22.32 -14.04
N THR A 206 16.23 -22.37 -12.94
CA THR A 206 15.85 -21.71 -11.68
C THR A 206 15.81 -20.18 -11.83
N ILE A 207 16.70 -19.60 -12.62
CA ILE A 207 16.77 -18.14 -12.83
C ILE A 207 15.62 -17.65 -13.72
N ARG A 208 15.33 -18.35 -14.84
CA ARG A 208 14.21 -18.00 -15.72
C ARG A 208 12.86 -18.15 -15.03
N PHE A 209 12.73 -19.18 -14.19
CA PHE A 209 11.52 -19.37 -13.40
C PHE A 209 11.32 -18.27 -12.34
N ARG A 210 12.40 -17.80 -11.70
CA ARG A 210 12.36 -16.63 -10.80
C ARG A 210 11.89 -15.37 -11.52
N SER A 211 12.37 -15.12 -12.75
CA SER A 211 11.89 -13.96 -13.52
C SER A 211 10.40 -14.07 -13.85
N TYR A 212 9.90 -15.28 -14.12
CA TYR A 212 8.49 -15.50 -14.42
C TYR A 212 7.58 -15.25 -13.20
N LEU A 213 7.97 -15.73 -12.01
CA LEU A 213 7.21 -15.48 -10.78
C LEU A 213 7.17 -13.99 -10.40
N LEU A 214 8.30 -13.29 -10.58
CA LEU A 214 8.38 -11.84 -10.33
C LEU A 214 7.48 -11.05 -11.30
N SER A 215 7.45 -11.44 -12.57
CA SER A 215 6.55 -10.85 -13.58
C SER A 215 5.07 -11.14 -13.32
N LEU A 216 4.74 -12.24 -12.64
CA LEU A 216 3.38 -12.57 -12.21
C LEU A 216 2.95 -11.86 -10.92
N GLY A 217 3.81 -11.02 -10.31
CA GLY A 217 3.51 -10.34 -9.05
C GLY A 217 3.45 -11.29 -7.85
N ILE A 218 3.96 -12.52 -7.99
CA ILE A 218 4.14 -13.45 -6.88
C ILE A 218 5.47 -13.10 -6.24
N ASP A 219 5.40 -12.45 -5.08
CA ASP A 219 6.59 -12.10 -4.31
C ASP A 219 7.44 -13.33 -4.01
N ASN A 220 8.74 -13.11 -4.06
CA ASN A 220 9.81 -14.08 -3.97
C ASN A 220 9.58 -15.04 -2.76
N PRO A 221 9.31 -16.35 -2.93
CA PRO A 221 9.02 -17.26 -1.81
C PRO A 221 10.26 -17.52 -0.92
N ILE A 222 11.41 -16.94 -1.25
CA ILE A 222 12.60 -16.99 -0.41
C ILE A 222 12.48 -15.90 0.66
N THR A 223 11.52 -16.05 1.58
CA THR A 223 11.64 -15.38 2.87
C THR A 223 12.75 -16.07 3.66
N LYS A 224 13.40 -15.27 4.51
CA LYS A 224 14.39 -15.65 5.54
C LYS A 224 13.98 -16.88 6.36
N GLU A 225 12.69 -17.21 6.37
CA GLU A 225 12.04 -18.31 7.10
C GLU A 225 12.13 -19.66 6.37
N SER A 226 12.16 -19.70 5.04
CA SER A 226 12.16 -20.97 4.26
C SER A 226 13.56 -21.53 3.96
N ALA A 227 14.64 -20.82 4.31
CA ALA A 227 16.02 -21.21 4.04
C ALA A 227 16.90 -21.30 5.31
N GLY A 228 16.27 -21.27 6.49
CA GLY A 228 16.86 -20.99 7.81
C GLY A 228 18.32 -21.40 7.99
N SER A 229 18.65 -22.70 7.92
CA SER A 229 20.01 -23.17 8.20
C SER A 229 21.01 -22.94 7.06
N LYS A 230 20.62 -23.21 5.80
CA LYS A 230 21.53 -23.11 4.64
C LYS A 230 21.86 -21.66 4.29
N TYR A 231 20.90 -20.74 4.46
CA TYR A 231 21.13 -19.32 4.27
C TYR A 231 22.17 -18.77 5.24
N HIS A 232 22.05 -19.09 6.54
CA HIS A 232 23.02 -18.63 7.53
C HIS A 232 24.42 -19.22 7.30
N ILE A 233 24.52 -20.48 6.84
CA ILE A 233 25.80 -21.11 6.50
C ILE A 233 26.47 -20.42 5.30
N GLU A 234 25.74 -20.19 4.21
CA GLU A 234 26.30 -19.54 3.02
C GLU A 234 26.62 -18.07 3.29
N LEU A 235 25.78 -17.37 4.05
CA LEU A 235 26.07 -16.02 4.50
C LEU A 235 27.34 -15.98 5.36
N ALA A 236 27.51 -16.90 6.32
CA ALA A 236 28.70 -16.95 7.17
C ALA A 236 29.99 -17.16 6.36
N LYS A 237 29.97 -18.00 5.32
CA LYS A 237 31.11 -18.19 4.40
C LYS A 237 31.45 -16.91 3.64
N GLU A 238 30.42 -16.20 3.15
CA GLU A 238 30.61 -14.93 2.45
C GLU A 238 31.18 -13.85 3.38
N LEU A 239 30.62 -13.71 4.59
CA LEU A 239 31.11 -12.79 5.60
C LEU A 239 32.57 -13.10 5.98
N ALA A 240 32.91 -14.37 6.17
CA ALA A 240 34.26 -14.80 6.46
C ALA A 240 35.24 -14.43 5.34
N THR A 241 34.84 -14.61 4.08
CA THR A 241 35.68 -14.28 2.91
C THR A 241 35.94 -12.77 2.81
N VAL A 242 34.91 -11.96 3.00
CA VAL A 242 35.00 -10.49 2.92
C VAL A 242 35.80 -9.91 4.09
N LEU A 243 35.56 -10.41 5.31
CA LEU A 243 36.24 -9.93 6.52
C LEU A 243 37.67 -10.45 6.66
N GLN A 244 38.07 -11.50 5.93
CA GLN A 244 39.40 -12.11 6.06
C GLN A 244 40.54 -11.12 5.83
N LYS A 245 40.44 -10.27 4.79
CA LYS A 245 41.45 -9.25 4.51
C LYS A 245 41.50 -8.21 5.63
N ALA A 246 40.33 -7.74 6.03
CA ALA A 246 40.19 -6.71 7.04
C ALA A 246 40.62 -7.17 8.45
N LEU A 247 40.51 -8.47 8.75
CA LEU A 247 41.00 -9.07 10.00
C LEU A 247 42.53 -9.24 10.02
N LYS A 248 43.15 -9.52 8.86
CA LYS A 248 44.61 -9.57 8.75
C LYS A 248 45.21 -8.18 9.02
N ASP A 249 44.54 -7.13 8.57
CA ASP A 249 44.99 -5.75 8.75
C ASP A 249 44.81 -5.25 10.21
N THR A 250 43.88 -5.84 10.98
CA THR A 250 43.60 -5.46 12.39
C THR A 250 44.13 -6.46 13.42
N ASN A 251 45.22 -7.16 13.10
CA ASN A 251 45.91 -8.09 14.01
C ASN A 251 45.01 -9.24 14.52
N GLY A 252 44.02 -9.64 13.72
CA GLY A 252 43.13 -10.78 13.96
C GLY A 252 41.87 -10.50 14.78
N ILE A 253 41.64 -9.26 15.23
CA ILE A 253 40.51 -8.90 16.09
C ILE A 253 39.71 -7.77 15.45
N MET A 254 38.38 -7.84 15.51
CA MET A 254 37.47 -6.81 15.02
C MET A 254 36.20 -6.76 15.86
N THR A 255 35.67 -5.56 16.09
CA THR A 255 34.37 -5.39 16.75
C THR A 255 33.23 -5.76 15.81
N LEU A 256 32.10 -6.21 16.37
CA LEU A 256 30.92 -6.55 15.55
C LEU A 256 30.38 -5.33 14.78
N SER A 257 30.49 -4.13 15.36
CA SER A 257 30.07 -2.88 14.70
C SER A 257 30.92 -2.58 13.46
N ASP A 258 32.24 -2.71 13.56
CA ASP A 258 33.15 -2.47 12.42
C ASP A 258 32.96 -3.51 11.32
N ALA A 259 32.74 -4.77 11.70
CA ALA A 259 32.45 -5.84 10.77
C ALA A 259 31.16 -5.54 9.99
N TYR A 260 30.09 -5.13 10.68
CA TYR A 260 28.81 -4.78 10.07
C TYR A 260 28.96 -3.62 9.07
N CYS A 261 29.62 -2.53 9.47
CA CYS A 261 29.85 -1.38 8.58
C CYS A 261 30.66 -1.75 7.34
N ARG A 262 31.70 -2.58 7.48
CA ARG A 262 32.55 -3.00 6.34
C ARG A 262 31.82 -3.91 5.37
N ILE A 263 30.99 -4.83 5.86
CA ILE A 263 30.18 -5.71 5.00
C ILE A 263 29.16 -4.89 4.21
N ASN A 264 28.47 -3.95 4.86
CA ASN A 264 27.49 -3.12 4.18
C ASN A 264 28.12 -2.18 3.14
N ARG A 265 29.33 -1.67 3.42
CA ARG A 265 30.11 -0.89 2.44
C ARG A 265 30.58 -1.75 1.26
N ALA A 266 31.01 -2.99 1.50
CA ALA A 266 31.46 -3.90 0.43
C ALA A 266 30.31 -4.39 -0.46
N ARG A 267 29.08 -4.43 0.07
CA ARG A 267 27.87 -4.84 -0.66
C ARG A 267 27.16 -3.69 -1.39
N GLY A 268 27.65 -2.45 -1.26
CA GLY A 268 27.10 -1.29 -1.97
C GLY A 268 25.73 -0.84 -1.47
N PHE A 269 25.40 -1.11 -0.19
CA PHE A 269 24.24 -0.52 0.46
C PHE A 269 24.62 0.85 1.05
N GLU A 270 24.76 1.84 0.17
CA GLU A 270 24.69 3.27 0.50
C GLU A 270 23.47 3.89 -0.19
#